data_AF-A0A1J3GZE7-F1
#
_entry.id   AF-A0A1J3GZE7-F1
#
_cell.length_a   1.000
_cell.length_b   1.000
_cell.length_c   1.000
_cell.angle_alpha   90.00
_cell.angle_beta   90.00
_cell.angle_gamma   90.00
#
_symmetry.space_group_name_H-M   'P 1'
#
loop_
_entity.id
_entity.type
_entity.pdbx_description
1 polymer ?
#
loop_
_entity_poly.entity_id
_entity_poly.type
_entity_poly.pdbx_seq_one_letter_code
_entity_poly.pdbx_strand_id
1 'polypeptide(L)'
;MALSASDLPAMYSLLANSMSGDETVRRPAEAALSQSESRPGFCSCLMEVIASKDLVSHVDVRLMASVYFKNSINRHWKSRRNSSGISNEEKTHLKQKLLSHLREENYQIAEMLAVLISKIARFDYPREWPDLFSVLAQQLHSADVLASHRIFMILFRTLKELSTKRLTADQRNFAEISLQLFDFCWHLWQTDVQKIIHGLSTMAQSYGSDSAEQHHDELFLTCERWFLCLKIVRQLIISGFQSDARCIQEIQPVKEVSPALLNAVQSLLPYYSSFQNRDPKFWEFVKKACVKLMKVLAAIQSRHPYSFGDKCVLPVVVDFCLNKITDPEQASLPFEEFYIQCMVMVKSVLECKEYKPILTGRVMDENGVTFEQRKKIASNTVSGIVSSLLPNERIVLLCNILVRRYFVLTASDLEGWYQNPESFHHEQDMIQWSEKLRPCAEALYMVLFENYSQLLGPIVVSILQEAMNNCPPSVTEITPALLLKDAAYAATAYVYYELSNYLNFSDWFNGALSLELSNDHPNRRIIHRKVAMILGHWVSEVQLFYFGFTVFFVANFDEALEEIASYLL
;
A
#
# COMPACT_ATOMS: atom_id res chain seq x y z
N MET A 1 4.19 -32.33 -37.06
CA MET A 1 3.62 -31.61 -38.22
C MET A 1 3.31 -30.20 -37.74
N ALA A 2 3.69 -29.18 -38.51
CA ALA A 2 3.18 -27.83 -38.32
C ALA A 2 1.66 -27.83 -38.56
N LEU A 3 0.92 -26.93 -37.89
CA LEU A 3 -0.54 -26.85 -37.96
C LEU A 3 -1.05 -26.79 -39.41
N SER A 4 -2.15 -27.48 -39.67
CA SER A 4 -2.95 -27.38 -40.89
C SER A 4 -4.06 -26.34 -40.74
N ALA A 5 -4.56 -25.79 -41.84
CA ALA A 5 -5.69 -24.85 -41.83
C ALA A 5 -6.97 -25.43 -41.18
N SER A 6 -7.12 -26.76 -41.16
CA SER A 6 -8.22 -27.47 -40.50
C SER A 6 -8.12 -27.53 -38.97
N ASP A 7 -6.95 -27.27 -38.38
CA ASP A 7 -6.76 -27.40 -36.93
C ASP A 7 -7.35 -26.23 -36.14
N LEU A 8 -7.47 -25.05 -36.75
CA LEU A 8 -7.98 -23.84 -36.08
C LEU A 8 -9.49 -23.93 -35.75
N PRO A 9 -10.38 -24.30 -36.68
CA PRO A 9 -11.81 -24.51 -36.35
C PRO A 9 -12.04 -25.62 -35.32
N ALA A 10 -11.24 -26.69 -35.39
CA ALA A 10 -11.30 -27.79 -34.42
C ALA A 10 -10.91 -27.33 -33.00
N MET A 11 -9.80 -26.59 -32.89
CA MET A 11 -9.36 -26.01 -31.61
C MET A 11 -10.41 -25.06 -31.03
N TYR A 12 -11.00 -24.21 -31.89
CA TYR A 12 -12.07 -23.31 -31.49
C TYR A 12 -13.27 -24.08 -30.91
N SER A 13 -13.73 -25.13 -31.60
CA SER A 13 -14.84 -25.96 -31.14
C SER A 13 -14.52 -26.66 -29.81
N LEU A 14 -13.31 -27.18 -29.63
CA LEU A 14 -12.88 -27.79 -28.38
C LEU A 14 -12.90 -26.79 -27.21
N LEU A 15 -12.38 -25.58 -27.43
CA LEU A 15 -12.38 -24.53 -26.41
C LEU A 15 -13.82 -24.11 -26.05
N ALA A 16 -14.69 -23.91 -27.03
CA ALA A 16 -16.09 -23.58 -26.80
C ALA A 16 -16.81 -24.69 -26.00
N ASN A 17 -16.63 -25.94 -26.41
CA ASN A 17 -17.24 -27.10 -25.75
C ASN A 17 -16.71 -27.31 -24.32
N SER A 18 -15.45 -26.96 -24.05
CA SER A 18 -14.88 -27.03 -22.70
C SER A 18 -15.51 -26.06 -21.69
N MET A 19 -16.28 -25.09 -22.17
CA MET A 19 -17.03 -24.14 -21.34
C MET A 19 -18.53 -24.46 -21.25
N SER A 20 -18.97 -25.57 -21.86
CA SER A 20 -20.37 -25.98 -21.81
C SER A 20 -20.81 -26.35 -20.38
N GLY A 21 -22.05 -25.98 -20.02
CA GLY A 21 -22.68 -26.45 -18.78
C GLY A 21 -23.00 -27.96 -18.81
N ASP A 22 -23.07 -28.55 -20.00
CA ASP A 22 -23.28 -29.99 -20.17
C ASP A 22 -21.97 -30.76 -20.01
N GLU A 23 -21.91 -31.58 -18.96
CA GLU A 23 -20.75 -32.40 -18.63
C GLU A 23 -20.39 -33.43 -19.72
N THR A 24 -21.39 -33.91 -20.48
CA THR A 24 -21.19 -34.88 -21.56
C THR A 24 -20.44 -34.27 -22.75
N VAL A 25 -20.54 -32.96 -22.94
CA VAL A 25 -19.83 -32.20 -23.97
C VAL A 25 -18.50 -31.67 -23.43
N ARG A 26 -18.50 -31.19 -22.18
CA ARG A 26 -17.34 -30.56 -21.57
C ARG A 26 -16.20 -31.52 -21.27
N ARG A 27 -16.46 -32.67 -20.64
CA ARG A 27 -15.40 -33.62 -20.25
C ARG A 27 -14.60 -34.15 -21.46
N PRO A 28 -15.22 -34.59 -22.57
CA PRO A 28 -14.47 -35.00 -23.75
C PRO A 28 -13.62 -33.87 -24.35
N ALA A 29 -14.14 -32.64 -24.36
CA ALA A 29 -13.42 -31.49 -24.86
C ALA A 29 -12.18 -31.15 -24.00
N GLU A 30 -12.32 -31.12 -22.67
CA GLU A 30 -11.21 -30.93 -21.73
C GLU A 30 -10.14 -32.03 -21.89
N ALA A 31 -10.56 -33.30 -22.02
CA ALA A 31 -9.65 -34.42 -22.24
C ALA A 31 -8.89 -34.29 -23.57
N ALA A 32 -9.57 -33.91 -24.65
CA ALA A 32 -8.95 -33.69 -25.96
C ALA A 32 -7.97 -32.51 -25.95
N LEU A 33 -8.28 -31.42 -25.24
CA LEU A 33 -7.36 -30.30 -25.03
C LEU A 33 -6.11 -30.73 -24.26
N SER A 34 -6.29 -31.51 -23.19
CA SER A 34 -5.15 -32.04 -22.40
C SER A 34 -4.26 -32.97 -23.23
N GLN A 35 -4.83 -33.79 -24.11
CA GLN A 35 -4.06 -34.66 -25.01
C GLN A 35 -3.36 -33.86 -26.12
N SER A 36 -3.93 -32.73 -26.52
CA SER A 36 -3.38 -31.87 -27.56
C SER A 36 -2.21 -31.01 -27.08
N GLU A 37 -2.07 -30.77 -25.77
CA GLU A 37 -1.05 -29.90 -25.20
C GLU A 37 0.39 -30.30 -25.55
N SER A 38 0.64 -31.60 -25.73
CA SER A 38 1.97 -32.12 -26.12
C SER A 38 2.24 -32.06 -27.63
N ARG A 39 1.26 -31.68 -28.45
CA ARG A 39 1.41 -31.66 -29.91
C ARG A 39 2.14 -30.38 -30.35
N PRO A 40 3.14 -30.47 -31.25
CA PRO A 40 3.78 -29.29 -31.82
C PRO A 40 2.76 -28.35 -32.47
N GLY A 41 2.91 -27.04 -32.26
CA GLY A 41 1.98 -26.04 -32.77
C GLY A 41 0.74 -25.82 -31.91
N PHE A 42 0.52 -26.57 -30.82
CA PHE A 42 -0.63 -26.33 -29.93
C PHE A 42 -0.70 -24.87 -29.46
N CYS A 43 0.41 -24.32 -28.97
CA CYS A 43 0.48 -22.93 -28.52
C CYS A 43 0.29 -21.94 -29.67
N SER A 44 0.84 -22.22 -30.86
CA SER A 44 0.60 -21.40 -32.05
C SER A 44 -0.88 -21.35 -32.44
N CYS A 45 -1.58 -22.49 -32.34
CA CYS A 45 -3.01 -22.56 -32.64
C CYS A 45 -3.83 -21.73 -31.64
N LEU A 46 -3.51 -21.85 -30.35
CA LEU A 46 -4.13 -21.00 -29.33
C LEU A 46 -3.87 -19.51 -29.59
N MET A 47 -2.66 -19.15 -30.03
CA MET A 47 -2.33 -17.76 -30.37
C MET A 47 -3.16 -17.23 -31.56
N GLU A 48 -3.40 -18.05 -32.58
CA GLU A 48 -4.28 -17.67 -33.69
C GLU A 48 -5.74 -17.52 -33.24
N VAL A 49 -6.25 -18.39 -32.35
CA VAL A 49 -7.58 -18.21 -31.73
C VAL A 49 -7.65 -16.90 -30.97
N ILE A 50 -6.62 -16.56 -30.19
CA ILE A 50 -6.56 -15.29 -29.43
C ILE A 50 -6.54 -14.09 -30.38
N ALA A 51 -5.80 -14.16 -31.50
CA ALA A 51 -5.66 -13.06 -32.45
C ALA A 51 -6.88 -12.87 -33.37
N SER A 52 -7.73 -13.88 -33.52
CA SER A 52 -8.89 -13.87 -34.39
C SER A 52 -10.01 -12.97 -33.84
N LYS A 53 -10.01 -11.70 -34.26
CA LYS A 53 -11.03 -10.70 -33.86
C LYS A 53 -12.38 -10.93 -34.54
N ASP A 54 -12.38 -11.44 -35.77
CA ASP A 54 -13.58 -11.56 -36.62
C ASP A 54 -14.53 -12.71 -36.21
N LEU A 55 -14.10 -13.59 -35.30
CA LEU A 55 -14.96 -14.60 -34.65
C LEU A 55 -15.68 -13.98 -33.43
N VAL A 56 -16.30 -12.80 -33.64
CA VAL A 56 -16.78 -11.80 -32.66
C VAL A 56 -17.75 -12.34 -31.59
N SER A 57 -18.25 -13.58 -31.72
CA SER A 57 -19.28 -14.11 -30.82
C SER A 57 -18.77 -14.71 -29.49
N HIS A 58 -17.48 -14.88 -29.22
CA HIS A 58 -17.04 -15.47 -27.94
C HIS A 58 -15.69 -14.96 -27.41
N VAL A 59 -15.68 -13.79 -26.75
CA VAL A 59 -14.54 -13.31 -25.93
C VAL A 59 -14.08 -14.39 -24.95
N ASP A 60 -15.01 -15.17 -24.40
CA ASP A 60 -14.74 -16.27 -23.47
C ASP A 60 -13.85 -17.36 -24.08
N VAL A 61 -14.02 -17.66 -25.37
CA VAL A 61 -13.18 -18.66 -26.07
C VAL A 61 -11.74 -18.14 -26.19
N ARG A 62 -11.56 -16.85 -26.53
CA ARG A 62 -10.24 -16.20 -26.59
C ARG A 62 -9.58 -16.14 -25.21
N LEU A 63 -10.36 -15.90 -24.15
CA LEU A 63 -9.88 -15.94 -22.76
C LEU A 63 -9.46 -17.36 -22.37
N MET A 64 -10.28 -18.36 -22.69
CA MET A 64 -9.96 -19.77 -22.42
C MET A 64 -8.69 -20.20 -23.16
N ALA A 65 -8.55 -19.84 -24.44
CA ALA A 65 -7.33 -20.07 -25.20
C ALA A 65 -6.11 -19.44 -24.50
N SER A 66 -6.25 -18.20 -24.01
CA SER A 66 -5.19 -17.51 -23.26
C SER A 66 -4.82 -18.23 -21.96
N VAL A 67 -5.79 -18.83 -21.26
CA VAL A 67 -5.56 -19.62 -20.05
C VAL A 67 -4.80 -20.90 -20.35
N TYR A 68 -5.21 -21.67 -21.38
CA TYR A 68 -4.49 -22.86 -21.82
C TYR A 68 -3.07 -22.51 -22.28
N PHE A 69 -2.89 -21.41 -23.00
CA PHE A 69 -1.57 -20.98 -23.45
C PHE A 69 -0.67 -20.62 -22.26
N LYS A 70 -1.19 -19.87 -21.27
CA LYS A 70 -0.46 -19.55 -20.03
C LYS A 70 -0.02 -20.82 -19.29
N ASN A 71 -0.89 -21.82 -19.21
CA ASN A 71 -0.59 -23.09 -18.54
C ASN A 71 0.49 -23.87 -19.31
N SER A 72 0.40 -23.89 -20.64
CA SER A 72 1.38 -24.52 -21.52
C SER A 72 2.76 -23.89 -21.39
N ILE A 73 2.85 -22.56 -21.27
CA ILE A 73 4.13 -21.88 -21.01
C ILE A 73 4.75 -22.36 -19.69
N ASN A 74 3.97 -22.49 -18.61
CA ASN A 74 4.51 -22.91 -17.31
C ASN A 74 5.02 -24.36 -17.32
N ARG A 75 4.33 -25.24 -18.06
CA ARG A 75 4.61 -26.68 -18.10
C ARG A 75 5.69 -27.04 -19.12
N HIS A 76 5.61 -26.47 -20.32
CA HIS A 76 6.29 -26.97 -21.52
C HIS A 76 7.26 -25.98 -22.19
N TRP A 77 7.38 -24.73 -21.70
CA TRP A 77 8.28 -23.75 -22.33
C TRP A 77 9.76 -24.14 -22.24
N LYS A 78 10.20 -24.67 -21.10
CA LYS A 78 11.55 -25.24 -20.95
C LYS A 78 11.50 -26.74 -21.14
N SER A 79 12.43 -27.26 -21.95
CA SER A 79 12.64 -28.69 -22.09
C SER A 79 13.05 -29.28 -20.73
N ARG A 80 12.44 -30.41 -20.35
CA ARG A 80 12.75 -31.13 -19.11
C ARG A 80 13.31 -32.50 -19.48
N ARG A 81 14.01 -33.16 -18.55
CA ARG A 81 14.61 -34.49 -18.78
C ARG A 81 13.64 -35.52 -19.40
N ASN A 82 12.33 -35.39 -19.12
CA ASN A 82 11.29 -36.35 -19.53
C ASN A 82 10.28 -35.77 -20.55
N SER A 83 10.51 -34.57 -21.10
CA SER A 83 9.58 -33.96 -22.08
C SER A 83 10.36 -33.04 -23.02
N SER A 84 10.29 -33.33 -24.31
CA SER A 84 10.59 -32.37 -25.38
C SER A 84 9.61 -31.21 -25.23
N GLY A 85 10.10 -30.08 -24.72
CA GLY A 85 9.30 -28.86 -24.62
C GLY A 85 8.97 -28.26 -25.99
N ILE A 86 8.41 -27.05 -25.99
CA ILE A 86 8.12 -26.30 -27.22
C ILE A 86 9.42 -26.07 -28.02
N SER A 87 9.37 -26.27 -29.34
CA SER A 87 10.54 -26.12 -30.23
C SER A 87 11.01 -24.66 -30.31
N ASN A 88 12.28 -24.43 -30.65
CA ASN A 88 12.83 -23.07 -30.73
C ASN A 88 12.20 -22.26 -31.88
N GLU A 89 11.84 -22.93 -32.98
CA GLU A 89 11.14 -22.34 -34.12
C GLU A 89 9.76 -21.86 -33.69
N GLU A 90 9.00 -22.70 -32.98
CA GLU A 90 7.68 -22.34 -32.46
C GLU A 90 7.78 -21.20 -31.43
N LYS A 91 8.77 -21.23 -30.52
CA LYS A 91 9.00 -20.12 -29.57
C LYS A 91 9.26 -18.80 -30.28
N THR A 92 10.08 -18.81 -31.32
CA THR A 92 10.42 -17.59 -32.09
C THR A 92 9.18 -17.04 -32.77
N HIS A 93 8.40 -17.90 -33.42
CA HIS A 93 7.13 -17.53 -34.03
C HIS A 93 6.15 -16.92 -33.00
N LEU A 94 5.98 -17.57 -31.84
CA LEU A 94 5.09 -17.09 -30.77
C LEU A 94 5.52 -15.73 -30.23
N LYS A 95 6.82 -15.52 -29.99
CA LYS A 95 7.37 -14.22 -29.55
C LYS A 95 7.04 -13.12 -30.56
N GLN A 96 7.27 -13.36 -31.84
CA GLN A 96 6.97 -12.40 -32.91
C GLN A 96 5.46 -12.12 -33.01
N LYS A 97 4.62 -13.16 -32.98
CA LYS A 97 3.17 -13.01 -33.07
C LYS A 97 2.59 -12.23 -31.88
N LEU A 98 3.05 -12.52 -30.67
CA LEU A 98 2.66 -11.76 -29.46
C LEU A 98 3.03 -10.28 -29.58
N LEU A 99 4.22 -9.96 -30.07
CA LEU A 99 4.67 -8.58 -30.25
C LEU A 99 4.01 -7.87 -31.46
N SER A 100 3.40 -8.61 -32.37
CA SER A 100 2.58 -8.02 -33.46
C SER A 100 1.14 -7.70 -33.01
N HIS A 101 0.69 -8.26 -31.89
CA HIS A 101 -0.69 -8.13 -31.40
C HIS A 101 -0.78 -7.28 -30.12
N LEU A 102 -0.12 -6.12 -30.11
CA LEU A 102 -0.05 -5.24 -28.93
C LEU A 102 -1.29 -4.36 -28.75
N ARG A 103 -1.99 -4.02 -29.85
CA ARG A 103 -3.18 -3.16 -29.84
C ARG A 103 -4.48 -3.98 -29.70
N GLU A 104 -4.60 -4.70 -28.59
CA GLU A 104 -5.82 -5.43 -28.23
C GLU A 104 -6.85 -4.50 -27.56
N GLU A 105 -8.07 -4.51 -28.09
CA GLU A 105 -9.18 -3.67 -27.61
C GLU A 105 -9.77 -4.22 -26.32
N ASN A 106 -10.02 -5.54 -26.26
CA ASN A 106 -10.54 -6.16 -25.06
C ASN A 106 -9.51 -6.14 -23.92
N TYR A 107 -9.83 -5.45 -22.83
CA TYR A 107 -8.91 -5.28 -21.70
C TYR A 107 -8.45 -6.61 -21.08
N GLN A 108 -9.37 -7.59 -20.91
CA GLN A 108 -9.05 -8.87 -20.28
C GLN A 108 -8.10 -9.71 -21.15
N ILE A 109 -8.29 -9.71 -22.48
CA ILE A 109 -7.37 -10.37 -23.40
C ILE A 109 -6.01 -9.65 -23.39
N ALA A 110 -5.99 -8.32 -23.42
CA ALA A 110 -4.75 -7.54 -23.34
C ALA A 110 -3.96 -7.86 -22.05
N GLU A 111 -4.65 -7.99 -20.92
CA GLU A 111 -4.05 -8.39 -19.65
C GLU A 111 -3.46 -9.82 -19.72
N MET A 112 -4.19 -10.75 -20.32
CA MET A 112 -3.68 -12.11 -20.53
C MET A 112 -2.46 -12.13 -21.45
N LEU A 113 -2.45 -11.37 -22.54
CA LEU A 113 -1.29 -11.23 -23.42
C LEU A 113 -0.06 -10.68 -22.66
N ALA A 114 -0.25 -9.66 -21.81
CA ALA A 114 0.81 -9.15 -20.94
C ALA A 114 1.33 -10.22 -19.96
N VAL A 115 0.46 -11.09 -19.44
CA VAL A 115 0.86 -12.24 -18.61
C VAL A 115 1.65 -13.27 -19.41
N LEU A 116 1.25 -13.59 -20.65
CA LEU A 116 1.97 -14.51 -21.52
C LEU A 116 3.38 -13.98 -21.82
N ILE A 117 3.49 -12.72 -22.26
CA ILE A 117 4.78 -12.08 -22.57
C ILE A 117 5.68 -12.05 -21.34
N SER A 118 5.17 -11.64 -20.18
CA SER A 118 5.97 -11.56 -18.95
C SER A 118 6.48 -12.94 -18.49
N LYS A 119 5.66 -14.00 -18.59
CA LYS A 119 6.09 -15.37 -18.28
C LYS A 119 7.18 -15.88 -19.22
N ILE A 120 7.04 -15.62 -20.52
CA ILE A 120 8.07 -15.98 -21.50
C ILE A 120 9.36 -15.20 -21.22
N ALA A 121 9.26 -13.89 -20.96
CA ALA A 121 10.40 -13.06 -20.59
C ALA A 121 11.10 -13.57 -19.33
N ARG A 122 10.36 -14.08 -18.33
CA ARG A 122 10.97 -14.73 -17.15
C ARG A 122 11.92 -15.86 -17.55
N PHE A 123 11.56 -16.67 -18.54
CA PHE A 123 12.36 -17.82 -18.95
C PHE A 123 13.52 -17.45 -19.88
N ASP A 124 13.27 -16.51 -20.78
CA ASP A 124 14.10 -16.30 -21.98
C ASP A 124 14.88 -14.98 -21.94
N TYR A 125 14.41 -13.95 -21.23
CA TYR A 125 15.15 -12.69 -21.11
C TYR A 125 16.29 -12.79 -20.07
N PRO A 126 17.50 -12.28 -20.35
CA PRO A 126 17.89 -11.50 -21.55
C PRO A 126 18.44 -12.33 -22.72
N ARG A 127 18.80 -13.60 -22.54
CA ARG A 127 19.64 -14.35 -23.51
C ARG A 127 18.91 -14.78 -24.78
N GLU A 128 17.74 -15.36 -24.62
CA GLU A 128 16.94 -15.96 -25.70
C GLU A 128 15.88 -14.99 -26.24
N TRP A 129 15.75 -13.79 -25.66
CA TRP A 129 14.84 -12.74 -26.12
C TRP A 129 15.41 -11.33 -25.85
N PRO A 130 16.61 -11.00 -26.35
CA PRO A 130 17.32 -9.77 -25.99
C PRO A 130 16.62 -8.48 -26.46
N ASP A 131 15.89 -8.54 -27.56
CA ASP A 131 15.26 -7.43 -28.26
C ASP A 131 13.88 -7.04 -27.70
N LEU A 132 13.38 -7.73 -26.67
CA LEU A 132 12.03 -7.51 -26.12
C LEU A 132 11.75 -6.03 -25.79
N PHE A 133 12.62 -5.39 -25.00
CA PHE A 133 12.41 -3.99 -24.59
C PHE A 133 12.62 -3.01 -25.74
N SER A 134 13.57 -3.26 -26.65
CA SER A 134 13.79 -2.42 -27.83
C SER A 134 12.60 -2.46 -28.79
N VAL A 135 11.98 -3.62 -29.00
CA VAL A 135 10.79 -3.73 -29.85
C VAL A 135 9.61 -3.00 -29.21
N LEU A 136 9.37 -3.17 -27.91
CA LEU A 136 8.31 -2.44 -27.20
C LEU A 136 8.52 -0.92 -27.25
N ALA A 137 9.77 -0.44 -27.09
CA ALA A 137 10.12 0.96 -27.21
C ALA A 137 9.88 1.48 -28.64
N GLN A 138 10.26 0.71 -29.66
CA GLN A 138 10.01 1.08 -31.06
C GLN A 138 8.52 1.23 -31.37
N GLN A 139 7.70 0.28 -30.89
CA GLN A 139 6.25 0.30 -31.11
C GLN A 139 5.57 1.48 -30.39
N LEU A 140 6.15 2.00 -29.31
CA LEU A 140 5.62 3.18 -28.61
C LEU A 140 5.73 4.47 -29.43
N HIS A 141 6.72 4.60 -30.32
CA HIS A 141 6.89 5.82 -31.12
C HIS A 141 5.74 6.08 -32.10
N SER A 142 5.06 5.03 -32.57
CA SER A 142 3.91 5.12 -33.48
C SER A 142 2.58 4.71 -32.83
N ALA A 143 2.55 4.57 -31.50
CA ALA A 143 1.38 4.08 -30.78
C ALA A 143 0.33 5.19 -30.59
N ASP A 144 -0.95 4.84 -30.82
CA ASP A 144 -2.08 5.62 -30.32
C ASP A 144 -2.24 5.45 -28.80
N VAL A 145 -3.19 6.16 -28.20
CA VAL A 145 -3.42 6.14 -26.74
C VAL A 145 -3.67 4.72 -26.22
N LEU A 146 -4.47 3.93 -26.96
CA LEU A 146 -4.80 2.55 -26.62
C LEU A 146 -3.57 1.63 -26.70
N ALA A 147 -2.87 1.61 -27.84
CA ALA A 147 -1.68 0.79 -28.02
C ALA A 147 -0.60 1.15 -27.00
N SER A 148 -0.40 2.45 -26.74
CA SER A 148 0.54 2.94 -25.73
C SER A 148 0.19 2.40 -24.34
N HIS A 149 -1.09 2.49 -23.94
CA HIS A 149 -1.56 1.89 -22.69
C HIS A 149 -1.27 0.38 -22.64
N ARG A 150 -1.57 -0.38 -23.71
CA ARG A 150 -1.34 -1.84 -23.73
C ARG A 150 0.15 -2.18 -23.63
N ILE A 151 1.03 -1.43 -24.28
CA ILE A 151 2.48 -1.61 -24.17
C ILE A 151 2.94 -1.34 -22.74
N PHE A 152 2.46 -0.28 -22.08
CA PHE A 152 2.78 -0.02 -20.67
C PHE A 152 2.27 -1.11 -19.72
N MET A 153 1.14 -1.74 -20.03
CA MET A 153 0.65 -2.90 -19.29
C MET A 153 1.61 -4.09 -19.41
N ILE A 154 2.11 -4.36 -20.61
CA ILE A 154 3.10 -5.40 -20.90
C ILE A 154 4.43 -5.10 -20.21
N LEU A 155 4.93 -3.86 -20.31
CA LEU A 155 6.15 -3.42 -19.62
C LEU A 155 6.03 -3.61 -18.11
N PHE A 156 4.93 -3.14 -17.50
CA PHE A 156 4.70 -3.30 -16.07
C PHE A 156 4.68 -4.78 -15.65
N ARG A 157 3.92 -5.63 -16.34
CA ARG A 157 3.84 -7.07 -16.02
C ARG A 157 5.20 -7.74 -16.16
N THR A 158 5.95 -7.42 -17.22
CA THR A 158 7.28 -7.98 -17.51
C THR A 158 8.30 -7.56 -16.46
N LEU A 159 8.39 -6.26 -16.15
CA LEU A 159 9.30 -5.75 -15.14
C LEU A 159 8.98 -6.30 -13.75
N LYS A 160 7.70 -6.41 -13.40
CA LYS A 160 7.27 -7.06 -12.16
C LYS A 160 7.78 -8.50 -12.11
N GLU A 161 7.57 -9.28 -13.16
CA GLU A 161 8.00 -10.68 -13.21
C GLU A 161 9.53 -10.81 -13.06
N LEU A 162 10.30 -10.02 -13.81
CA LEU A 162 11.78 -10.03 -13.78
C LEU A 162 12.35 -9.57 -12.43
N SER A 163 11.72 -8.58 -11.78
CA SER A 163 12.17 -8.06 -10.48
C SER A 163 12.11 -9.08 -9.33
N THR A 164 11.33 -10.16 -9.50
CA THR A 164 11.23 -11.22 -8.48
C THR A 164 12.38 -12.22 -8.54
N LYS A 165 13.21 -12.21 -9.59
CA LYS A 165 14.38 -13.09 -9.70
C LYS A 165 15.44 -12.64 -8.69
N ARG A 166 15.91 -13.58 -7.86
CA ARG A 166 16.79 -13.28 -6.72
C ARG A 166 18.27 -13.62 -6.94
N LEU A 167 18.62 -14.28 -8.04
CA LEU A 167 20.02 -14.57 -8.36
C LEU A 167 20.76 -13.28 -8.70
N THR A 168 22.03 -13.17 -8.30
CA THR A 168 22.84 -11.96 -8.50
C THR A 168 22.95 -11.56 -9.98
N ALA A 169 23.09 -12.53 -10.89
CA ALA A 169 23.12 -12.27 -12.32
C ALA A 169 21.80 -11.63 -12.80
N ASP A 170 20.65 -12.13 -12.34
CA ASP A 170 19.34 -11.57 -12.70
C ASP A 170 19.12 -10.17 -12.11
N GLN A 171 19.60 -9.93 -10.88
CA GLN A 171 19.54 -8.61 -10.24
C GLN A 171 20.37 -7.57 -11.00
N ARG A 172 21.56 -7.95 -11.48
CA ARG A 172 22.40 -7.09 -12.35
C ARG A 172 21.69 -6.78 -13.66
N ASN A 173 21.13 -7.80 -14.32
CA ASN A 173 20.34 -7.60 -15.53
C ASN A 173 19.15 -6.64 -15.28
N PHE A 174 18.45 -6.78 -14.15
CA PHE A 174 17.34 -5.87 -13.82
C PHE A 174 17.82 -4.43 -13.55
N ALA A 175 19.00 -4.26 -12.95
CA ALA A 175 19.61 -2.94 -12.78
C ALA A 175 19.93 -2.30 -14.13
N GLU A 176 20.48 -3.06 -15.09
CA GLU A 176 20.73 -2.58 -16.46
C GLU A 176 19.44 -2.16 -17.18
N ILE A 177 18.38 -2.97 -17.10
CA ILE A 177 17.05 -2.61 -17.62
C ILE A 177 16.56 -1.30 -16.99
N SER A 178 16.77 -1.15 -15.68
CA SER A 178 16.32 0.04 -14.95
C SER A 178 17.02 1.29 -15.44
N LEU A 179 18.33 1.23 -15.68
CA LEU A 179 19.10 2.35 -16.25
C LEU A 179 18.62 2.73 -17.66
N GLN A 180 18.25 1.75 -18.48
CA GLN A 180 17.81 2.01 -19.86
C GLN A 180 16.39 2.57 -19.96
N LEU A 181 15.49 2.15 -19.07
CA LEU A 181 14.06 2.49 -19.16
C LEU A 181 13.63 3.65 -18.25
N PHE A 182 14.42 4.00 -17.24
CA PHE A 182 14.00 4.96 -16.21
C PHE A 182 13.65 6.32 -16.81
N ASP A 183 14.57 6.95 -17.55
CA ASP A 183 14.37 8.31 -18.08
C ASP A 183 13.14 8.40 -19.00
N PHE A 184 12.97 7.41 -19.87
CA PHE A 184 11.81 7.35 -20.77
C PHE A 184 10.48 7.22 -20.01
N CYS A 185 10.39 6.27 -19.06
CA CYS A 185 9.19 6.08 -18.28
C CYS A 185 8.90 7.32 -17.42
N TRP A 186 9.93 7.89 -16.81
CA TRP A 186 9.80 9.06 -15.96
C TRP A 186 9.32 10.29 -16.73
N HIS A 187 9.91 10.57 -17.89
CA HIS A 187 9.48 11.67 -18.75
C HIS A 187 8.02 11.52 -19.21
N LEU A 188 7.61 10.29 -19.56
CA LEU A 188 6.21 10.05 -19.91
C LEU A 188 5.28 10.25 -18.71
N TRP A 189 5.65 9.79 -17.51
CA TRP A 189 4.87 10.03 -16.30
C TRP A 189 4.67 11.52 -16.02
N GLN A 190 5.73 12.32 -16.19
CA GLN A 190 5.67 13.78 -16.06
C GLN A 190 4.75 14.41 -17.09
N THR A 191 4.84 13.98 -18.35
CA THR A 191 3.98 14.48 -19.43
C THR A 191 2.51 14.14 -19.17
N ASP A 192 2.23 12.91 -18.75
CA ASP A 192 0.87 12.44 -18.47
C ASP A 192 0.25 13.14 -17.28
N VAL A 193 0.98 13.41 -16.19
CA VAL A 193 0.42 14.12 -15.04
C VAL A 193 0.00 15.56 -15.41
N GLN A 194 0.77 16.24 -16.26
CA GLN A 194 0.41 17.59 -16.74
C GLN A 194 -0.86 17.54 -17.60
N LYS A 195 -0.96 16.56 -18.50
CA LYS A 195 -2.17 16.35 -19.33
C LYS A 195 -3.39 16.04 -18.47
N ILE A 196 -3.24 15.21 -17.44
CA ILE A 196 -4.32 14.85 -16.52
C ILE A 196 -4.79 16.07 -15.74
N ILE A 197 -3.87 16.84 -15.12
CA ILE A 197 -4.23 18.05 -14.37
C ILE A 197 -4.95 19.06 -15.28
N HIS A 198 -4.44 19.27 -16.49
CA HIS A 198 -5.10 20.15 -17.46
C HIS A 198 -6.50 19.63 -17.84
N GLY A 199 -6.64 18.34 -18.13
CA GLY A 199 -7.93 17.70 -18.44
C GLY A 199 -8.94 17.85 -17.30
N LEU A 200 -8.53 17.57 -16.06
CA LEU A 200 -9.37 17.74 -14.87
C LEU A 200 -9.77 19.21 -14.67
N SER A 201 -8.86 20.16 -14.91
CA SER A 201 -9.17 21.59 -14.84
C SER A 201 -10.23 21.99 -15.86
N THR A 202 -10.10 21.55 -17.11
CA THR A 202 -11.06 21.84 -18.17
C THR A 202 -12.43 21.25 -17.85
N MET A 203 -12.46 19.99 -17.38
CA MET A 203 -13.69 19.32 -16.97
C MET A 203 -14.37 20.00 -15.78
N ALA A 204 -13.61 20.50 -14.81
CA ALA A 204 -14.18 21.22 -13.68
C ALA A 204 -14.84 22.55 -14.10
N GLN A 205 -14.40 23.14 -15.22
CA GLN A 205 -14.89 24.40 -15.76
C GLN A 205 -16.03 24.23 -16.79
N SER A 206 -16.03 23.16 -17.59
CA SER A 206 -17.03 22.91 -18.63
C SER A 206 -18.26 22.20 -18.08
N TYR A 207 -19.43 22.85 -18.13
CA TYR A 207 -20.71 22.21 -17.81
C TYR A 207 -21.46 21.80 -19.09
N GLY A 208 -21.81 20.51 -19.21
CA GLY A 208 -23.00 20.05 -19.94
C GLY A 208 -22.97 20.00 -21.47
N SER A 209 -21.84 19.73 -22.14
CA SER A 209 -21.83 19.50 -23.61
C SER A 209 -21.57 18.03 -23.96
N ASP A 210 -22.47 17.42 -24.74
CA ASP A 210 -22.45 16.00 -25.15
C ASP A 210 -21.24 15.58 -26.02
N SER A 211 -20.44 16.52 -26.55
CA SER A 211 -19.18 16.22 -27.25
C SER A 211 -18.03 15.79 -26.30
N ALA A 212 -18.31 15.75 -24.99
CA ALA A 212 -17.40 15.40 -23.93
C ALA A 212 -16.95 13.92 -23.94
N GLU A 213 -17.84 12.97 -24.22
CA GLU A 213 -17.63 11.55 -23.88
C GLU A 213 -16.34 10.93 -24.48
N GLN A 214 -16.06 11.17 -25.76
CA GLN A 214 -14.86 10.63 -26.42
C GLN A 214 -13.56 11.16 -25.80
N HIS A 215 -13.52 12.45 -25.42
CA HIS A 215 -12.36 13.06 -24.78
C HIS A 215 -12.17 12.54 -23.34
N HIS A 216 -13.26 12.14 -22.67
CA HIS A 216 -13.20 11.59 -21.31
C HIS A 216 -12.61 10.18 -21.30
N ASP A 217 -12.91 9.36 -22.31
CA ASP A 217 -12.36 8.01 -22.41
C ASP A 217 -10.87 7.99 -22.77
N GLU A 218 -10.42 8.86 -23.68
CA GLU A 218 -8.98 9.01 -23.97
C GLU A 218 -8.19 9.56 -22.77
N LEU A 219 -8.77 10.55 -22.05
CA LEU A 219 -8.18 11.06 -20.82
C LEU A 219 -8.10 9.97 -19.75
N PHE A 220 -9.13 9.14 -19.62
CA PHE A 220 -9.13 8.06 -18.65
C PHE A 220 -8.11 6.96 -19.01
N LEU A 221 -7.96 6.60 -20.29
CA LEU A 221 -6.87 5.71 -20.72
C LEU A 221 -5.49 6.30 -20.40
N THR A 222 -5.34 7.63 -20.51
CA THR A 222 -4.12 8.34 -20.07
C THR A 222 -3.93 8.22 -18.56
N CYS A 223 -4.99 8.36 -17.76
CA CYS A 223 -4.98 8.12 -16.31
C CYS A 223 -4.55 6.69 -15.95
N GLU A 224 -5.07 5.68 -16.64
CA GLU A 224 -4.69 4.29 -16.42
C GLU A 224 -3.23 4.01 -16.82
N ARG A 225 -2.77 4.56 -17.95
CA ARG A 225 -1.36 4.49 -18.37
C ARG A 225 -0.45 5.17 -17.35
N TRP A 226 -0.83 6.34 -16.85
CA TRP A 226 -0.09 7.05 -15.81
C TRP A 226 0.08 6.20 -14.55
N PHE A 227 -0.96 5.44 -14.13
CA PHE A 227 -0.83 4.49 -13.03
C PHE A 227 0.12 3.32 -13.32
N LEU A 228 0.11 2.80 -14.55
CA LEU A 228 1.07 1.76 -14.96
C LEU A 228 2.50 2.32 -14.93
N CYS A 229 2.69 3.53 -15.42
CA CYS A 229 3.98 4.21 -15.42
C CYS A 229 4.48 4.47 -13.99
N LEU A 230 3.62 4.93 -13.08
CA LEU A 230 3.95 5.11 -11.65
C LEU A 230 4.42 3.79 -11.02
N LYS A 231 3.75 2.68 -11.33
CA LYS A 231 4.15 1.34 -10.84
C LYS A 231 5.49 0.90 -11.42
N ILE A 232 5.76 1.20 -12.71
CA ILE A 232 7.04 0.93 -13.36
C ILE A 232 8.14 1.73 -12.68
N VAL A 233 8.02 3.06 -12.59
CA VAL A 233 9.00 3.93 -11.94
C VAL A 233 9.30 3.47 -10.52
N ARG A 234 8.27 3.15 -9.72
CA ARG A 234 8.45 2.55 -8.39
C ARG A 234 9.27 1.26 -8.45
N GLN A 235 8.96 0.35 -9.38
CA GLN A 235 9.65 -0.93 -9.51
C GLN A 235 11.12 -0.76 -9.90
N LEU A 236 11.40 0.15 -10.85
CA LEU A 236 12.75 0.49 -11.30
C LEU A 236 13.58 1.07 -10.15
N ILE A 237 13.02 1.99 -9.35
CA ILE A 237 13.71 2.54 -8.17
C ILE A 237 13.97 1.43 -7.13
N ILE A 238 12.93 0.71 -6.71
CA ILE A 238 13.04 -0.21 -5.57
C ILE A 238 13.91 -1.43 -5.88
N SER A 239 13.78 -1.99 -7.09
CA SER A 239 14.44 -3.25 -7.46
C SER A 239 15.65 -3.06 -8.39
N GLY A 240 15.73 -1.93 -9.10
CA GLY A 240 16.85 -1.62 -9.99
C GLY A 240 18.07 -1.10 -9.25
N PHE A 241 17.87 -0.43 -8.12
CA PHE A 241 18.95 0.13 -7.32
C PHE A 241 19.15 -0.66 -6.02
N GLN A 242 20.42 -0.83 -5.65
CA GLN A 242 20.76 -1.34 -4.33
C GLN A 242 20.30 -0.34 -3.27
N SER A 243 19.79 -0.85 -2.14
CA SER A 243 19.38 0.01 -1.02
C SER A 243 20.56 0.82 -0.51
N ASP A 244 20.36 2.14 -0.37
CA ASP A 244 21.40 3.04 0.12
C ASP A 244 21.72 2.80 1.60
N ALA A 245 20.81 2.19 2.37
CA ALA A 245 21.08 1.69 3.71
C ALA A 245 22.22 0.66 3.74
N ARG A 246 22.45 -0.03 2.61
CA ARG A 246 23.50 -1.07 2.46
C ARG A 246 24.76 -0.57 1.78
N CYS A 247 24.65 0.33 0.80
CA CYS A 247 25.81 0.79 0.01
C CYS A 247 26.27 2.21 0.35
N ILE A 248 25.46 3.00 1.05
CA ILE A 248 25.70 4.44 1.33
C ILE A 248 25.97 5.23 0.03
N GLN A 249 25.38 4.76 -1.07
CA GLN A 249 25.43 5.45 -2.35
C GLN A 249 24.11 6.18 -2.56
N GLU A 250 24.23 7.44 -2.95
CA GLU A 250 23.08 8.27 -3.31
C GLU A 250 22.36 7.73 -4.55
N ILE A 251 21.04 7.68 -4.48
CA ILE A 251 20.17 7.25 -5.58
C ILE A 251 19.47 8.47 -6.16
N GLN A 252 20.04 9.04 -7.22
CA GLN A 252 19.55 10.27 -7.85
C GLN A 252 18.06 10.25 -8.23
N PRO A 253 17.50 9.14 -8.79
CA PRO A 253 16.06 9.01 -9.01
C PRO A 253 15.18 9.35 -7.80
N VAL A 254 15.64 9.09 -6.57
CA VAL A 254 14.86 9.40 -5.36
C VAL A 254 14.66 10.90 -5.19
N LYS A 255 15.70 11.70 -5.46
CA LYS A 255 15.67 13.16 -5.33
C LYS A 255 14.85 13.84 -6.42
N GLU A 256 14.78 13.23 -7.60
CA GLU A 256 13.97 13.74 -8.71
C GLU A 256 12.50 13.35 -8.57
N VAL A 257 12.23 12.08 -8.27
CA VAL A 257 10.87 11.52 -8.28
C VAL A 257 10.08 11.98 -7.07
N SER A 258 10.66 11.94 -5.87
CA SER A 258 9.89 12.15 -4.64
C SER A 258 9.22 13.54 -4.54
N PRO A 259 9.91 14.66 -4.82
CA PRO A 259 9.27 15.97 -4.83
C PRO A 259 8.20 16.10 -5.92
N ALA A 260 8.42 15.52 -7.10
CA ALA A 260 7.46 15.54 -8.19
C ALA A 260 6.19 14.73 -7.89
N LEU A 261 6.31 13.58 -7.19
CA LEU A 261 5.13 12.83 -6.73
C LEU A 261 4.33 13.65 -5.71
N LEU A 262 5.00 14.36 -4.79
CA LEU A 262 4.34 15.21 -3.82
C LEU A 262 3.62 16.38 -4.49
N ASN A 263 4.27 17.05 -5.45
CA ASN A 263 3.66 18.12 -6.22
C ASN A 263 2.41 17.62 -6.96
N ALA A 264 2.45 16.42 -7.54
CA ALA A 264 1.27 15.81 -8.16
C ALA A 264 0.14 15.56 -7.16
N VAL A 265 0.45 15.09 -5.94
CA VAL A 265 -0.56 14.99 -4.86
C VAL A 265 -1.18 16.35 -4.57
N GLN A 266 -0.37 17.39 -4.40
CA GLN A 266 -0.83 18.74 -4.11
C GLN A 266 -1.72 19.30 -5.22
N SER A 267 -1.39 19.05 -6.49
CA SER A 267 -2.19 19.50 -7.63
C SER A 267 -3.49 18.70 -7.82
N LEU A 268 -3.51 17.42 -7.45
CA LEU A 268 -4.70 16.57 -7.60
C LEU A 268 -5.69 16.71 -6.44
N LEU A 269 -5.21 17.02 -5.23
CA LEU A 269 -6.02 17.07 -4.02
C LEU A 269 -7.25 18.01 -4.11
N PRO A 270 -7.17 19.23 -4.68
CA PRO A 270 -8.32 20.13 -4.82
C PRO A 270 -9.47 19.55 -5.67
N TYR A 271 -9.16 18.61 -6.57
CA TYR A 271 -10.17 17.97 -7.42
C TYR A 271 -10.99 16.91 -6.66
N TYR A 272 -10.53 16.44 -5.50
CA TYR A 272 -11.28 15.48 -4.68
C TYR A 272 -12.65 16.04 -4.27
N SER A 273 -12.69 17.24 -3.70
CA SER A 273 -13.96 17.90 -3.33
C SER A 273 -14.75 18.35 -4.56
N SER A 274 -14.05 18.77 -5.61
CA SER A 274 -14.68 19.26 -6.85
C SER A 274 -15.48 18.19 -7.58
N PHE A 275 -15.00 16.93 -7.61
CA PHE A 275 -15.64 15.83 -8.34
C PHE A 275 -16.56 14.93 -7.52
N GLN A 276 -16.56 15.02 -6.18
CA GLN A 276 -17.29 14.10 -5.27
C GLN A 276 -18.74 13.82 -5.69
N ASN A 277 -19.45 14.85 -6.14
CA ASN A 277 -20.85 14.75 -6.57
C ASN A 277 -21.04 14.98 -8.08
N ARG A 278 -19.96 15.09 -8.86
CA ARG A 278 -20.02 15.45 -10.29
C ARG A 278 -19.66 14.30 -11.21
N ASP A 279 -18.54 13.64 -10.92
CA ASP A 279 -18.04 12.55 -11.76
C ASP A 279 -17.43 11.45 -10.87
N PRO A 280 -18.17 10.37 -10.61
CA PRO A 280 -17.70 9.27 -9.78
C PRO A 280 -16.43 8.58 -10.33
N LYS A 281 -16.28 8.53 -11.67
CA LYS A 281 -15.15 7.85 -12.34
C LYS A 281 -13.86 8.62 -12.11
N PHE A 282 -13.87 9.95 -12.29
CA PHE A 282 -12.70 10.79 -12.04
C PHE A 282 -12.47 11.07 -10.55
N TRP A 283 -13.53 11.11 -9.74
CA TRP A 283 -13.40 11.20 -8.28
C TRP A 283 -12.66 9.98 -7.71
N GLU A 284 -13.04 8.76 -8.10
CA GLU A 284 -12.35 7.53 -7.70
C GLU A 284 -10.91 7.49 -8.24
N PHE A 285 -10.67 8.03 -9.45
CA PHE A 285 -9.32 8.22 -9.96
C PHE A 285 -8.48 9.11 -9.04
N VAL A 286 -8.95 10.32 -8.70
CA VAL A 286 -8.23 11.28 -7.84
C VAL A 286 -7.97 10.66 -6.46
N LYS A 287 -8.98 10.02 -5.88
CA LYS A 287 -8.87 9.29 -4.61
C LYS A 287 -7.74 8.26 -4.66
N LYS A 288 -7.77 7.40 -5.66
CA LYS A 288 -6.76 6.36 -5.88
C LYS A 288 -5.38 6.93 -6.20
N ALA A 289 -5.31 8.07 -6.90
CA ALA A 289 -4.08 8.75 -7.28
C ALA A 289 -3.32 9.25 -6.06
N CYS A 290 -3.96 10.06 -5.22
CA CYS A 290 -3.34 10.61 -4.01
C CYS A 290 -2.83 9.49 -3.08
N VAL A 291 -3.64 8.45 -2.84
CA VAL A 291 -3.24 7.31 -2.01
C VAL A 291 -2.05 6.55 -2.61
N LYS A 292 -2.05 6.29 -3.92
CA LYS A 292 -0.96 5.53 -4.57
C LYS A 292 0.35 6.32 -4.62
N LEU A 293 0.31 7.63 -4.85
CA LEU A 293 1.50 8.49 -4.83
C LEU A 293 2.14 8.47 -3.44
N MET A 294 1.36 8.65 -2.38
CA MET A 294 1.87 8.57 -1.01
C MET A 294 2.43 7.18 -0.66
N LYS A 295 1.77 6.09 -1.09
CA LYS A 295 2.29 4.71 -0.93
C LYS A 295 3.62 4.49 -1.66
N VAL A 296 3.83 5.13 -2.81
CA VAL A 296 5.10 5.06 -3.54
C VAL A 296 6.17 5.82 -2.78
N LEU A 297 5.90 7.02 -2.28
CA LEU A 297 6.82 7.79 -1.45
C LEU A 297 7.27 6.99 -0.21
N ALA A 298 6.32 6.38 0.52
CA ALA A 298 6.64 5.58 1.71
C ALA A 298 7.51 4.36 1.37
N ALA A 299 7.23 3.71 0.24
CA ALA A 299 8.02 2.58 -0.25
C ALA A 299 9.44 3.00 -0.68
N ILE A 300 9.61 4.20 -1.26
CA ILE A 300 10.93 4.75 -1.59
C ILE A 300 11.69 5.07 -0.29
N GLN A 301 11.06 5.75 0.67
CA GLN A 301 11.67 6.08 1.97
C GLN A 301 12.14 4.82 2.72
N SER A 302 11.32 3.76 2.73
CA SER A 302 11.68 2.49 3.38
C SER A 302 12.84 1.77 2.70
N ARG A 303 13.00 1.91 1.38
CA ARG A 303 14.03 1.22 0.60
C ARG A 303 15.34 2.01 0.52
N HIS A 304 15.24 3.33 0.39
CA HIS A 304 16.33 4.26 0.18
C HIS A 304 16.29 5.40 1.22
N PRO A 305 16.41 5.09 2.53
CA PRO A 305 16.26 6.06 3.60
C PRO A 305 17.26 7.22 3.48
N TYR A 306 18.52 6.98 3.12
CA TYR A 306 19.51 8.08 3.11
C TYR A 306 19.30 9.06 1.95
N SER A 307 18.94 8.57 0.76
CA SER A 307 18.64 9.42 -0.40
C SER A 307 17.31 10.15 -0.21
N PHE A 308 16.33 9.51 0.42
CA PHE A 308 15.07 10.16 0.80
C PHE A 308 15.27 11.18 1.92
N GLY A 309 16.22 10.93 2.83
CA GLY A 309 16.63 11.80 3.92
C GLY A 309 17.31 13.12 3.49
N ASP A 310 17.53 13.31 2.19
CA ASP A 310 18.10 14.54 1.66
C ASP A 310 17.23 15.77 1.98
N LYS A 311 17.90 16.91 2.18
CA LYS A 311 17.28 18.21 2.52
C LYS A 311 16.23 18.69 1.51
N CYS A 312 16.30 18.24 0.25
CA CYS A 312 15.35 18.60 -0.79
C CYS A 312 14.11 17.68 -0.82
N VAL A 313 14.12 16.57 -0.08
CA VAL A 313 13.07 15.55 -0.14
C VAL A 313 12.37 15.41 1.21
N LEU A 314 13.10 14.98 2.24
CA LEU A 314 12.52 14.62 3.54
C LEU A 314 11.71 15.78 4.16
N PRO A 315 12.25 17.02 4.25
CA PRO A 315 11.51 18.14 4.83
C PRO A 315 10.20 18.41 4.11
N VAL A 316 10.25 18.48 2.78
CA VAL A 316 9.08 18.85 1.96
C VAL A 316 7.95 17.83 2.11
N VAL A 317 8.27 16.54 2.11
CA VAL A 317 7.27 15.46 2.25
C VAL A 317 6.70 15.40 3.66
N VAL A 318 7.57 15.45 4.68
CA VAL A 318 7.14 15.32 6.08
C VAL A 318 6.37 16.54 6.54
N ASP A 319 6.81 17.76 6.17
CA ASP A 319 6.08 18.99 6.48
C ASP A 319 4.69 18.99 5.88
N PHE A 320 4.56 18.58 4.61
CA PHE A 320 3.26 18.45 3.99
C PHE A 320 2.35 17.48 4.74
N CYS A 321 2.86 16.30 5.11
CA CYS A 321 2.08 15.30 5.84
C CYS A 321 1.67 15.80 7.23
N LEU A 322 2.60 16.37 8.00
CA LEU A 322 2.34 16.93 9.32
C LEU A 322 1.29 18.05 9.24
N ASN A 323 1.46 18.98 8.31
CA ASN A 323 0.50 20.08 8.13
C ASN A 323 -0.90 19.56 7.78
N LYS A 324 -0.99 18.52 6.94
CA LYS A 324 -2.28 17.87 6.62
C LYS A 324 -2.91 17.17 7.82
N ILE A 325 -2.12 16.49 8.65
CA ILE A 325 -2.63 15.84 9.87
C ILE A 325 -3.12 16.89 10.88
N THR A 326 -2.43 18.04 10.99
CA THR A 326 -2.76 19.07 11.99
C THR A 326 -3.80 20.10 11.53
N ASP A 327 -4.16 20.10 10.25
CA ASP A 327 -5.07 21.10 9.65
C ASP A 327 -6.45 21.08 10.31
N PRO A 328 -6.93 22.19 10.92
CA PRO A 328 -8.25 22.25 11.56
C PRO A 328 -9.41 22.32 10.55
N GLU A 329 -9.20 22.83 9.33
CA GLU A 329 -10.29 23.10 8.37
C GLU A 329 -10.87 21.84 7.73
N GLN A 330 -10.14 20.72 7.78
CA GLN A 330 -10.51 19.50 7.05
C GLN A 330 -11.28 18.47 7.91
N ALA A 331 -11.80 18.88 9.07
CA ALA A 331 -12.50 18.00 10.01
C ALA A 331 -13.90 17.53 9.55
N SER A 332 -14.50 18.17 8.52
CA SER A 332 -15.90 17.95 8.15
C SER A 332 -16.15 16.94 7.01
N LEU A 333 -15.12 16.59 6.21
CA LEU A 333 -15.21 15.62 5.10
C LEU A 333 -13.87 14.88 4.92
N PRO A 334 -13.59 13.84 5.72
CA PRO A 334 -12.25 13.27 5.72
C PRO A 334 -12.05 12.37 4.50
N PHE A 335 -11.08 12.73 3.68
CA PHE A 335 -10.44 11.79 2.77
C PHE A 335 -9.55 10.84 3.62
N GLU A 336 -10.20 9.94 4.36
CA GLU A 336 -9.57 9.12 5.40
C GLU A 336 -8.36 8.34 4.88
N GLU A 337 -8.47 7.70 3.71
CA GLU A 337 -7.38 6.89 3.16
C GLU A 337 -6.14 7.73 2.85
N PHE A 338 -6.31 9.01 2.53
CA PHE A 338 -5.20 9.93 2.32
C PHE A 338 -4.50 10.30 3.62
N TYR A 339 -5.24 10.62 4.68
CA TYR A 339 -4.66 10.90 6.00
C TYR A 339 -3.94 9.69 6.58
N ILE A 340 -4.49 8.48 6.38
CA ILE A 340 -3.81 7.24 6.73
C ILE A 340 -2.44 7.20 6.06
N GLN A 341 -2.32 7.56 4.77
CA GLN A 341 -1.00 7.57 4.11
C GLN A 341 -0.08 8.68 4.63
N CYS A 342 -0.60 9.86 5.00
CA CYS A 342 0.19 10.90 5.66
C CYS A 342 0.75 10.41 7.00
N MET A 343 -0.07 9.75 7.83
CA MET A 343 0.35 9.20 9.12
C MET A 343 1.35 8.05 8.94
N VAL A 344 1.12 7.14 7.98
CA VAL A 344 2.08 6.07 7.62
C VAL A 344 3.43 6.66 7.22
N MET A 345 3.45 7.74 6.44
CA MET A 345 4.69 8.42 6.05
C MET A 345 5.44 9.02 7.25
N VAL A 346 4.74 9.76 8.12
CA VAL A 346 5.37 10.36 9.31
C VAL A 346 5.89 9.25 10.24
N LYS A 347 5.10 8.20 10.45
CA LYS A 347 5.47 7.04 11.27
C LYS A 347 6.70 6.34 10.69
N SER A 348 6.75 6.09 9.38
CA SER A 348 7.88 5.39 8.74
C SER A 348 9.18 6.18 8.84
N VAL A 349 9.12 7.51 8.87
CA VAL A 349 10.27 8.38 9.14
C VAL A 349 10.71 8.29 10.59
N LEU A 350 9.78 8.33 11.56
CA LEU A 350 10.09 8.28 12.99
C LEU A 350 10.60 6.91 13.47
N GLU A 351 10.13 5.81 12.87
CA GLU A 351 10.61 4.45 13.17
C GLU A 351 11.89 4.07 12.43
N CYS A 352 12.32 4.89 11.47
CA CYS A 352 13.45 4.59 10.60
C CYS A 352 14.74 4.41 11.41
N LYS A 353 15.24 3.17 11.51
CA LYS A 353 16.44 2.84 12.29
C LYS A 353 17.68 3.57 11.76
N GLU A 354 17.74 3.77 10.45
CA GLU A 354 18.81 4.48 9.76
C GLU A 354 18.89 5.97 10.14
N TYR A 355 17.80 6.56 10.64
CA TYR A 355 17.74 7.96 11.08
C TYR A 355 18.06 8.15 12.57
N LYS A 356 18.18 7.06 13.35
CA LYS A 356 18.54 7.14 14.76
C LYS A 356 20.06 7.32 14.91
N PRO A 357 20.53 8.28 15.73
CA PRO A 357 21.96 8.57 15.87
C PRO A 357 22.72 7.34 16.38
N ILE A 358 23.84 7.02 15.73
CA ILE A 358 24.67 5.86 16.07
C ILE A 358 25.66 6.25 17.18
N LEU A 359 25.47 5.68 18.38
CA LEU A 359 26.27 5.94 19.58
C LEU A 359 27.54 5.08 19.73
N THR A 360 27.92 4.26 18.73
CA THR A 360 29.10 3.38 18.85
C THR A 360 30.41 4.17 19.05
N GLY A 361 31.22 3.64 19.97
CA GLY A 361 32.53 4.16 20.38
C GLY A 361 33.52 4.21 19.22
N ARG A 362 34.45 5.16 19.29
CA ARG A 362 35.47 5.40 18.26
C ARG A 362 36.37 4.16 18.16
N VAL A 363 36.30 3.41 17.07
CA VAL A 363 37.42 2.55 16.66
C VAL A 363 38.43 3.49 16.01
N MET A 364 39.39 3.95 16.80
CA MET A 364 40.54 4.71 16.33
C MET A 364 41.53 3.73 15.72
N ASP A 365 41.34 3.36 14.47
CA ASP A 365 42.47 3.10 13.57
C ASP A 365 42.03 3.02 12.12
N GLU A 366 42.95 3.42 11.24
CA GLU A 366 42.95 3.36 9.77
C GLU A 366 42.54 4.62 8.98
N ASN A 367 43.49 5.07 8.14
CA ASN A 367 43.49 6.28 7.31
C ASN A 367 42.52 6.21 6.10
N GLY A 368 41.23 6.12 6.37
CA GLY A 368 40.17 6.32 5.38
C GLY A 368 38.82 6.54 6.06
N VAL A 369 37.89 7.25 5.41
CA VAL A 369 36.50 7.29 5.89
C VAL A 369 35.90 5.89 5.64
N THR A 370 35.96 5.04 6.65
CA THR A 370 35.40 3.69 6.64
C THR A 370 33.91 3.74 6.33
N PHE A 371 33.37 2.64 5.80
CA PHE A 371 31.93 2.51 5.51
C PHE A 371 31.06 2.89 6.72
N GLU A 372 31.48 2.47 7.92
CA GLU A 372 30.80 2.78 9.18
C GLU A 372 30.80 4.29 9.48
N GLN A 373 31.92 4.98 9.22
CA GLN A 373 32.02 6.42 9.43
C GLN A 373 31.09 7.18 8.46
N ARG A 374 30.98 6.76 7.19
CA ARG A 374 30.02 7.37 6.24
C ARG A 374 28.58 7.16 6.68
N LYS A 375 28.25 5.94 7.13
CA LYS A 375 26.92 5.62 7.65
C LYS A 375 26.56 6.47 8.87
N LYS A 376 27.52 6.68 9.79
CA LYS A 376 27.35 7.56 10.95
C LYS A 376 27.09 9.02 10.55
N ILE A 377 27.85 9.55 9.59
CA ILE A 377 27.65 10.92 9.08
C ILE A 377 26.27 11.07 8.44
N ALA A 378 25.88 10.12 7.58
CA ALA A 378 24.57 10.15 6.91
C ALA A 378 23.42 10.08 7.92
N SER A 379 23.49 9.16 8.89
CA SER A 379 22.49 9.00 9.94
C SER A 379 22.34 10.26 10.80
N ASN A 380 23.45 10.85 11.26
CA ASN A 380 23.42 12.07 12.06
C ASN A 380 22.87 13.27 11.28
N THR A 381 23.20 13.38 9.99
CA THR A 381 22.67 14.44 9.12
C THR A 381 21.14 14.35 9.04
N VAL A 382 20.61 13.16 8.74
CA VAL A 382 19.16 12.97 8.62
C VAL A 382 18.46 13.11 9.97
N SER A 383 19.07 12.63 11.06
CA SER A 383 18.58 12.82 12.43
C SER A 383 18.43 14.31 12.79
N GLY A 384 19.41 15.14 12.41
CA GLY A 384 19.35 16.58 12.58
C GLY A 384 18.20 17.22 11.79
N ILE A 385 17.97 16.76 10.55
CA ILE A 385 16.83 17.21 9.73
C ILE A 385 15.50 16.84 10.41
N VAL A 386 15.31 15.58 10.81
CA VAL A 386 14.08 15.13 11.50
C VAL A 386 13.83 15.94 12.77
N SER A 387 14.88 16.20 13.56
CA SER A 387 14.77 17.01 14.78
C SER A 387 14.36 18.45 14.49
N SER A 388 14.84 19.03 13.38
CA SER A 388 14.44 20.39 12.95
C SER A 388 12.98 20.47 12.49
N LEU A 389 12.44 19.39 11.94
CA LEU A 389 11.05 19.29 11.47
C LEU A 389 10.04 19.11 12.61
N LEU A 390 10.51 18.58 13.75
CA LEU A 390 9.69 18.26 14.92
C LEU A 390 10.21 19.03 16.14
N PRO A 391 10.07 20.36 16.19
CA PRO A 391 10.30 21.10 17.41
C PRO A 391 9.28 20.70 18.48
N ASN A 392 9.63 20.90 19.76
CA ASN A 392 8.81 20.49 20.90
C ASN A 392 7.35 20.93 20.78
N GLU A 393 7.08 22.16 20.34
CA GLU A 393 5.73 22.69 20.14
C GLU A 393 4.91 21.87 19.13
N ARG A 394 5.53 21.48 18.02
CA ARG A 394 4.87 20.68 16.98
C ARG A 394 4.65 19.24 17.43
N ILE A 395 5.57 18.67 18.19
CA ILE A 395 5.42 17.34 18.81
C ILE A 395 4.21 17.34 19.76
N VAL A 396 4.12 18.35 20.64
CA VAL A 396 3.00 18.50 21.59
C VAL A 396 1.68 18.73 20.84
N LEU A 397 1.67 19.56 19.80
CA LEU A 397 0.50 19.79 18.97
C LEU A 397 0.03 18.50 18.28
N LEU A 398 0.95 17.76 17.67
CA LEU A 398 0.65 16.49 17.00
C LEU A 398 0.07 15.47 17.99
N CYS A 399 0.68 15.31 19.17
CA CYS A 399 0.17 14.44 20.21
C CYS A 399 -1.27 14.82 20.63
N ASN A 400 -1.52 16.11 20.85
CA ASN A 400 -2.86 16.58 21.20
C ASN A 400 -3.88 16.29 20.09
N ILE A 401 -3.52 16.52 18.82
CA ILE A 401 -4.43 16.28 17.70
C ILE A 401 -4.70 14.78 17.52
N LEU A 402 -3.69 13.92 17.63
CA LEU A 402 -3.88 12.47 17.54
C LEU A 402 -4.89 11.99 18.59
N VAL A 403 -4.73 12.37 19.85
CA VAL A 403 -5.63 11.95 20.94
C VAL A 403 -6.99 12.62 20.86
N ARG A 404 -7.06 13.95 20.68
CA ARG A 404 -8.32 14.70 20.77
C ARG A 404 -9.17 14.64 19.50
N ARG A 405 -8.61 14.22 18.36
CA ARG A 405 -9.32 14.15 17.08
C ARG A 405 -9.39 12.75 16.53
N TYR A 406 -8.27 12.04 16.44
CA TYR A 406 -8.19 10.78 15.69
C TYR A 406 -8.44 9.53 16.55
N PHE A 407 -8.27 9.60 17.87
CA PHE A 407 -8.63 8.50 18.78
C PHE A 407 -10.12 8.50 19.14
N VAL A 408 -10.81 9.63 18.98
CA VAL A 408 -12.21 9.79 19.35
C VAL A 408 -13.07 8.88 18.46
N LEU A 409 -13.94 8.05 19.08
CA LEU A 409 -14.87 7.20 18.34
C LEU A 409 -15.79 8.03 17.44
N THR A 410 -15.89 7.63 16.19
CA THR A 410 -16.84 8.22 15.24
C THR A 410 -18.23 7.58 15.41
N ALA A 411 -19.25 8.20 14.82
CA ALA A 411 -20.59 7.60 14.75
C ALA A 411 -20.58 6.24 14.04
N SER A 412 -19.72 6.08 13.01
CA SER A 412 -19.53 4.82 12.29
C SER A 412 -18.93 3.73 13.20
N ASP A 413 -17.97 4.09 14.06
CA ASP A 413 -17.38 3.14 15.01
C ASP A 413 -18.40 2.67 16.05
N LEU A 414 -19.22 3.60 16.56
CA LEU A 414 -20.27 3.27 17.52
C LEU A 414 -21.33 2.36 16.89
N GLU A 415 -21.76 2.65 15.66
CA GLU A 415 -22.70 1.81 14.93
C GLU A 415 -22.13 0.41 14.69
N GLY A 416 -20.88 0.30 14.23
CA GLY A 416 -20.21 -0.98 14.02
C GLY A 416 -20.12 -1.80 15.31
N TRP A 417 -19.86 -1.13 16.45
CA TRP A 417 -19.86 -1.78 17.76
C TRP A 417 -21.25 -2.26 18.19
N TYR A 418 -22.30 -1.44 17.99
CA TYR A 418 -23.68 -1.83 18.31
C TYR A 418 -24.17 -3.01 17.44
N GLN A 419 -23.78 -3.03 16.16
CA GLN A 419 -24.20 -4.09 15.23
C GLN A 419 -23.49 -5.42 15.50
N ASN A 420 -22.18 -5.40 15.71
CA ASN A 420 -21.40 -6.61 15.95
C ASN A 420 -20.17 -6.33 16.84
N PRO A 421 -20.32 -6.46 18.17
CA PRO A 421 -19.26 -6.13 19.12
C PRO A 421 -18.05 -7.06 19.04
N GLU A 422 -18.25 -8.34 18.69
CA GLU A 422 -17.17 -9.32 18.53
C GLU A 422 -16.29 -8.99 17.30
N SER A 423 -16.92 -8.74 16.15
CA SER A 423 -16.19 -8.32 14.93
C SER A 423 -15.46 -7.01 15.16
N PHE A 424 -16.11 -6.04 15.80
CA PHE A 424 -15.49 -4.75 16.13
C PHE A 424 -14.24 -4.92 17.00
N HIS A 425 -14.25 -5.87 17.94
CA HIS A 425 -13.06 -6.15 18.76
C HIS A 425 -11.96 -6.85 17.96
N HIS A 426 -12.28 -7.91 17.21
CA HIS A 426 -11.30 -8.64 16.40
C HIS A 426 -10.63 -7.74 15.36
N GLU A 427 -11.36 -6.80 14.78
CA GLU A 427 -10.81 -5.82 13.83
C GLU A 427 -9.82 -4.85 14.48
N GLN A 428 -9.91 -4.58 15.79
CA GLN A 428 -8.95 -3.74 16.51
C GLN A 428 -7.67 -4.51 16.89
N ASP A 429 -7.77 -5.82 17.10
CA ASP A 429 -6.62 -6.69 17.41
C ASP A 429 -5.85 -7.11 16.14
N MET A 430 -6.49 -7.03 14.96
CA MET A 430 -5.84 -7.25 13.68
C MET A 430 -4.75 -6.19 13.43
N ILE A 431 -3.57 -6.61 12.96
CA ILE A 431 -2.44 -5.73 12.58
C ILE A 431 -2.74 -4.98 11.26
N GLN A 432 -3.91 -4.36 11.15
CA GLN A 432 -4.36 -3.56 10.01
C GLN A 432 -4.30 -2.06 10.32
N TRP A 433 -3.34 -1.66 11.16
CA TRP A 433 -3.18 -0.25 11.56
C TRP A 433 -3.03 0.70 10.36
N SER A 434 -2.56 0.23 9.21
CA SER A 434 -2.41 1.03 7.98
C SER A 434 -3.66 1.12 7.10
N GLU A 435 -4.79 0.55 7.53
CA GLU A 435 -6.03 0.49 6.73
C GLU A 435 -7.19 1.30 7.34
N LYS A 436 -7.16 1.56 8.65
CA LYS A 436 -8.15 2.37 9.36
C LYS A 436 -7.51 3.60 10.00
N LEU A 437 -8.26 4.70 10.05
CA LEU A 437 -7.73 5.99 10.48
C LEU A 437 -7.32 6.01 11.95
N ARG A 438 -8.20 5.56 12.86
CA ARG A 438 -7.92 5.51 14.30
C ARG A 438 -6.73 4.61 14.66
N PRO A 439 -6.70 3.32 14.24
CA PRO A 439 -5.52 2.47 14.44
C PRO A 439 -4.23 3.04 13.87
N CYS A 440 -4.28 3.76 12.74
CA CYS A 440 -3.10 4.42 12.17
C CYS A 440 -2.60 5.55 13.08
N ALA A 441 -3.52 6.35 13.61
CA ALA A 441 -3.20 7.43 14.54
C ALA A 441 -2.64 6.89 15.86
N GLU A 442 -3.21 5.81 16.39
CA GLU A 442 -2.72 5.10 17.58
C GLU A 442 -1.29 4.59 17.36
N ALA A 443 -1.03 3.98 16.20
CA ALA A 443 0.29 3.49 15.84
C ALA A 443 1.33 4.62 15.65
N LEU A 444 0.94 5.77 15.09
CA LEU A 444 1.80 6.95 15.02
C LEU A 444 2.06 7.55 16.41
N TYR A 445 1.04 7.59 17.26
CA TYR A 445 1.16 8.08 18.64
C TYR A 445 2.16 7.26 19.46
N MET A 446 2.10 5.92 19.39
CA MET A 446 3.04 5.05 20.10
C MET A 446 4.50 5.36 19.71
N VAL A 447 4.77 5.46 18.41
CA VAL A 447 6.11 5.82 17.89
C VAL A 447 6.53 7.23 18.29
N LEU A 448 5.60 8.18 18.29
CA LEU A 448 5.89 9.54 18.73
C LEU A 448 6.26 9.56 20.21
N PHE A 449 5.54 8.80 21.04
CA PHE A 449 5.81 8.70 22.48
C PHE A 449 7.13 7.99 22.76
N GLU A 450 7.44 6.88 22.09
CA GLU A 450 8.72 6.17 22.23
C GLU A 450 9.94 7.07 21.95
N ASN A 451 9.82 8.02 21.02
CA ASN A 451 10.92 8.91 20.67
C ASN A 451 10.99 10.18 21.55
N TYR A 452 9.89 10.57 22.23
CA TYR A 452 9.77 11.86 22.93
C TYR A 452 9.06 11.76 24.29
N SER A 453 9.16 10.61 24.97
CA SER A 453 8.42 10.31 26.20
C SER A 453 8.63 11.32 27.32
N GLN A 454 9.85 11.85 27.47
CA GLN A 454 10.16 12.88 28.48
C GLN A 454 9.34 14.16 28.30
N LEU A 455 9.08 14.54 27.06
CA LEU A 455 8.27 15.72 26.72
C LEU A 455 6.77 15.39 26.81
N LEU A 456 6.37 14.21 26.33
CA LEU A 456 4.97 13.84 26.16
C LEU A 456 4.31 13.26 27.43
N GLY A 457 5.08 12.67 28.35
CA GLY A 457 4.57 12.09 29.59
C GLY A 457 3.67 13.05 30.38
N PRO A 458 4.18 14.24 30.78
CA PRO A 458 3.37 15.23 31.49
C PRO A 458 2.15 15.73 30.69
N ILE A 459 2.28 15.80 29.35
CA ILE A 459 1.19 16.25 28.47
C ILE A 459 0.06 15.22 28.44
N VAL A 460 0.38 13.93 28.32
CA VAL A 460 -0.63 12.85 28.32
C VAL A 460 -1.34 12.77 29.66
N VAL A 461 -0.63 12.93 30.78
CA VAL A 461 -1.25 13.01 32.12
C VAL A 461 -2.19 14.22 32.22
N SER A 462 -1.81 15.37 31.68
CA SER A 462 -2.68 16.56 31.63
C SER A 462 -3.96 16.31 30.81
N ILE A 463 -3.84 15.69 29.62
CA ILE A 463 -5.00 15.32 28.79
C ILE A 463 -5.92 14.35 29.55
N LEU A 464 -5.35 13.36 30.25
CA LEU A 464 -6.09 12.40 31.06
C LEU A 464 -6.88 13.10 32.18
N GLN A 465 -6.22 13.98 32.95
CA GLN A 465 -6.85 14.72 34.04
C GLN A 465 -7.96 15.65 33.52
N GLU A 466 -7.73 16.36 32.42
CA GLU A 466 -8.74 17.21 31.80
C GLU A 466 -9.96 16.40 31.33
N ALA A 467 -9.74 15.27 30.65
CA ALA A 467 -10.82 14.42 30.17
C ALA A 467 -11.63 13.80 31.32
N MET A 468 -10.96 13.46 32.43
CA MET A 468 -11.63 12.98 33.65
C MET A 468 -12.49 14.06 34.31
N ASN A 469 -11.97 15.28 34.43
CA ASN A 469 -12.67 16.39 35.09
C ASN A 469 -13.86 16.91 34.26
N ASN A 470 -13.74 16.90 32.93
CA ASN A 470 -14.78 17.41 32.03
C ASN A 470 -15.90 16.40 31.75
N CYS A 471 -15.78 15.16 32.21
CA CYS A 471 -16.78 14.12 32.02
C CYS A 471 -17.60 13.92 33.31
N PRO A 472 -18.89 14.32 33.35
CA PRO A 472 -19.70 14.16 34.55
C PRO A 472 -19.88 12.68 34.96
N PRO A 473 -20.08 12.38 36.25
CA PRO A 473 -20.29 11.00 36.73
C PRO A 473 -21.64 10.40 36.28
N SER A 474 -22.67 11.22 36.07
CA SER A 474 -24.06 10.80 35.80
C SER A 474 -24.48 10.85 34.32
N VAL A 475 -23.54 10.79 33.37
CA VAL A 475 -23.84 10.90 31.94
C VAL A 475 -24.68 9.72 31.44
N THR A 476 -25.91 9.99 31.00
CA THR A 476 -26.84 9.02 30.42
C THR A 476 -26.73 8.93 28.89
N GLU A 477 -26.08 9.88 28.22
CA GLU A 477 -25.95 9.95 26.75
C GLU A 477 -24.48 9.91 26.30
N ILE A 478 -24.21 9.45 25.07
CA ILE A 478 -22.84 9.49 24.54
C ILE A 478 -22.48 10.95 24.21
N THR A 479 -21.70 11.58 25.09
CA THR A 479 -21.27 12.97 24.95
C THR A 479 -19.85 13.07 24.36
N PRO A 480 -19.49 14.19 23.71
CA PRO A 480 -18.10 14.42 23.28
C PRO A 480 -17.09 14.31 24.42
N ALA A 481 -17.46 14.69 25.65
CA ALA A 481 -16.61 14.53 26.83
C ALA A 481 -16.35 13.06 27.19
N LEU A 482 -17.36 12.20 27.07
CA LEU A 482 -17.22 10.74 27.26
C LEU A 482 -16.28 10.13 26.22
N LEU A 483 -16.44 10.51 24.95
CA LEU A 483 -15.59 10.01 23.86
C LEU A 483 -14.15 10.51 23.95
N LEU A 484 -13.94 11.73 24.45
CA LEU A 484 -12.61 12.23 24.75
C LEU A 484 -11.97 11.48 25.93
N LYS A 485 -12.77 11.08 26.94
CA LYS A 485 -12.32 10.23 28.04
C LYS A 485 -11.90 8.85 27.57
N ASP A 486 -12.66 8.21 26.67
CA ASP A 486 -12.26 6.97 25.99
C ASP A 486 -10.90 7.11 25.29
N ALA A 487 -10.74 8.18 24.50
CA ALA A 487 -9.51 8.45 23.78
C ALA A 487 -8.32 8.68 24.71
N ALA A 488 -8.48 9.43 25.79
CA ALA A 488 -7.43 9.69 26.78
C ALA A 488 -7.04 8.42 27.55
N TYR A 489 -8.00 7.54 27.87
CA TYR A 489 -7.76 6.25 28.48
C TYR A 489 -6.99 5.33 27.53
N ALA A 490 -7.36 5.30 26.25
CA ALA A 490 -6.63 4.56 25.23
C ALA A 490 -5.18 5.04 25.07
N ALA A 491 -4.97 6.35 24.96
CA ALA A 491 -3.64 6.94 24.89
C ALA A 491 -2.77 6.52 26.09
N THR A 492 -3.31 6.63 27.30
CA THR A 492 -2.65 6.22 28.55
C THR A 492 -2.31 4.73 28.57
N ALA A 493 -3.22 3.88 28.10
CA ALA A 493 -3.01 2.43 28.06
C ALA A 493 -1.88 2.02 27.13
N TYR A 494 -1.78 2.62 25.93
CA TYR A 494 -0.78 2.22 24.93
C TYR A 494 0.66 2.53 25.34
N VAL A 495 0.89 3.53 26.20
CA VAL A 495 2.24 3.98 26.61
C VAL A 495 2.53 3.70 28.08
N TYR A 496 1.84 2.72 28.67
CA TYR A 496 1.86 2.42 30.11
C TYR A 496 3.28 2.28 30.70
N TYR A 497 4.19 1.61 29.98
CA TYR A 497 5.54 1.31 30.46
C TYR A 497 6.36 2.57 30.79
N GLU A 498 6.21 3.61 29.99
CA GLU A 498 6.93 4.87 30.20
C GLU A 498 6.11 5.87 31.02
N LEU A 499 4.77 5.80 30.94
CA LEU A 499 3.87 6.69 31.68
C LEU A 499 3.80 6.37 33.18
N SER A 500 4.13 5.16 33.61
CA SER A 500 4.21 4.80 35.05
C SER A 500 5.18 5.69 35.83
N ASN A 501 6.17 6.31 35.16
CA ASN A 501 7.06 7.30 35.76
C ASN A 501 6.38 8.64 36.10
N TYR A 502 5.24 8.94 35.48
CA TYR A 502 4.52 10.21 35.58
C TYR A 502 3.13 10.08 36.24
N LEU A 503 2.57 8.86 36.27
CA LEU A 503 1.23 8.58 36.77
C LEU A 503 1.28 7.44 37.79
N ASN A 504 0.83 7.71 39.02
CA ASN A 504 0.64 6.67 40.02
C ASN A 504 -0.64 5.87 39.71
N PHE A 505 -0.45 4.60 39.34
CA PHE A 505 -1.56 3.71 39.00
C PHE A 505 -2.52 3.49 40.17
N SER A 506 -2.02 3.39 41.40
CA SER A 506 -2.84 3.12 42.60
C SER A 506 -3.80 4.28 42.87
N ASP A 507 -3.30 5.51 42.79
CA ASP A 507 -4.11 6.71 42.98
C ASP A 507 -5.15 6.85 41.87
N TRP A 508 -4.77 6.54 40.63
CA TRP A 508 -5.67 6.59 39.49
C TRP A 508 -6.77 5.52 39.56
N PHE A 509 -6.43 4.30 39.97
CA PHE A 509 -7.39 3.20 40.10
C PHE A 509 -8.42 3.49 41.21
N ASN A 510 -7.95 3.85 42.39
CA ASN A 510 -8.81 4.16 43.54
C ASN A 510 -9.61 5.45 43.35
N GLY A 511 -9.02 6.46 42.70
CA GLY A 511 -9.64 7.77 42.51
C GLY A 511 -10.63 7.86 41.34
N ALA A 512 -10.51 6.98 40.33
CA ALA A 512 -11.33 7.09 39.12
C ALA A 512 -11.77 5.76 38.52
N LEU A 513 -10.84 4.83 38.25
CA LEU A 513 -11.19 3.63 37.46
C LEU A 513 -12.21 2.73 38.18
N SER A 514 -12.08 2.57 39.50
CA SER A 514 -13.02 1.82 40.34
C SER A 514 -14.44 2.41 40.34
N LEU A 515 -14.53 3.76 40.40
CA LEU A 515 -15.81 4.48 40.34
C LEU A 515 -16.50 4.33 38.98
N GLU A 516 -15.73 4.27 37.89
CA GLU A 516 -16.29 4.05 36.55
C GLU A 516 -16.83 2.62 36.39
N LEU A 517 -16.15 1.62 36.93
CA LEU A 517 -16.60 0.23 36.91
C LEU A 517 -17.90 0.03 37.71
N SER A 518 -18.10 0.80 38.78
CA SER A 518 -19.29 0.73 39.62
C SER A 518 -20.57 1.29 38.97
N ASN A 519 -20.49 1.83 37.74
CA ASN A 519 -21.62 2.45 37.05
C ASN A 519 -22.16 1.54 35.93
N ASP A 520 -23.31 0.93 36.17
CA ASP A 520 -23.91 -0.09 35.29
C ASP A 520 -24.64 0.48 34.07
N HIS A 521 -24.56 1.78 33.81
CA HIS A 521 -25.27 2.37 32.69
C HIS A 521 -24.75 1.82 31.34
N PRO A 522 -25.61 1.37 30.39
CA PRO A 522 -25.17 0.74 29.15
C PRO A 522 -24.16 1.55 28.33
N ASN A 523 -24.31 2.88 28.29
CA ASN A 523 -23.37 3.78 27.59
C ASN A 523 -21.97 3.85 28.24
N ARG A 524 -21.80 3.37 29.48
CA ARG A 524 -20.49 3.27 30.16
C ARG A 524 -19.69 2.05 29.73
N ARG A 525 -20.27 1.10 28.99
CA ARG A 525 -19.55 -0.05 28.42
C ARG A 525 -18.33 0.36 27.57
N ILE A 526 -18.38 1.54 26.94
CA ILE A 526 -17.22 2.13 26.22
C ILE A 526 -16.04 2.30 27.19
N ILE A 527 -16.31 2.93 28.33
CA ILE A 527 -15.30 3.20 29.36
C ILE A 527 -14.90 1.90 30.06
N HIS A 528 -15.84 1.02 30.42
CA HIS A 528 -15.53 -0.28 31.04
C HIS A 528 -14.55 -1.09 30.21
N ARG A 529 -14.77 -1.16 28.89
CA ARG A 529 -13.83 -1.81 27.97
C ARG A 529 -12.43 -1.19 28.04
N LYS A 530 -12.33 0.14 28.08
CA LYS A 530 -11.04 0.82 28.23
C LYS A 530 -10.40 0.58 29.59
N VAL A 531 -11.18 0.53 30.67
CA VAL A 531 -10.66 0.17 32.00
C VAL A 531 -10.12 -1.25 31.99
N ALA A 532 -10.81 -2.22 31.39
CA ALA A 532 -10.33 -3.59 31.24
C ALA A 532 -9.01 -3.64 30.43
N MET A 533 -8.94 -2.89 29.32
CA MET A 533 -7.71 -2.76 28.52
C MET A 533 -6.55 -2.15 29.32
N ILE A 534 -6.81 -1.09 30.10
CA ILE A 534 -5.84 -0.49 31.01
C ILE A 534 -5.35 -1.53 32.02
N LEU A 535 -6.27 -2.23 32.70
CA LEU A 535 -5.92 -3.26 33.68
C LEU A 535 -5.04 -4.35 33.07
N GLY A 536 -5.35 -4.80 31.85
CA GLY A 536 -4.56 -5.78 31.10
C GLY A 536 -3.16 -5.31 30.72
N HIS A 537 -2.98 -4.02 30.39
CA HIS A 537 -1.66 -3.46 30.09
C HIS A 537 -0.83 -3.16 31.33
N TRP A 538 -1.47 -2.71 32.42
CA TRP A 538 -0.80 -2.31 33.67
C TRP A 538 -0.59 -3.46 34.67
N VAL A 539 -0.82 -4.72 34.28
CA VAL A 539 -0.71 -5.90 35.16
C VAL A 539 0.63 -5.98 35.91
N SER A 540 1.74 -5.56 35.30
CA SER A 540 3.05 -5.56 35.97
C SER A 540 3.12 -4.62 37.18
N GLU A 541 2.47 -3.45 37.09
CA GLU A 541 2.35 -2.49 38.19
C GLU A 541 1.32 -2.98 39.23
N VAL A 542 0.28 -3.68 38.78
CA VAL A 542 -0.69 -4.36 39.66
C VAL A 542 0.00 -5.45 40.49
N GLN A 543 0.90 -6.26 39.91
CA GLN A 543 1.64 -7.29 40.65
C GLN A 543 2.59 -6.71 41.69
N LEU A 544 3.25 -5.58 41.40
CA LEU A 544 4.09 -4.85 42.37
C LEU A 544 3.26 -4.28 43.53
N PHE A 545 2.03 -3.83 43.25
CA PHE A 545 1.07 -3.39 44.26
C PHE A 545 0.67 -4.53 45.21
N TYR A 546 0.41 -5.73 44.68
CA TYR A 546 0.00 -6.90 45.49
C TYR A 546 1.16 -7.59 46.23
N PHE A 547 2.41 -7.46 45.80
CA PHE A 547 3.55 -8.00 46.55
C PHE A 547 3.89 -7.18 47.83
N GLY A 548 3.37 -5.95 47.96
CA GLY A 548 3.51 -5.13 49.17
C GLY A 548 2.51 -5.44 50.29
N PHE A 549 1.46 -6.24 50.01
CA PHE A 549 0.44 -6.62 50.98
C PHE A 549 0.17 -8.12 50.90
N THR A 550 0.93 -8.91 51.66
CA THR A 550 0.63 -10.33 51.82
C THR A 550 -0.57 -10.50 52.78
N VAL A 551 -1.58 -11.24 52.31
CA VAL A 551 -2.53 -12.12 53.06
C VAL A 551 -4.04 -11.79 53.13
N PHE A 552 -4.59 -10.63 52.69
CA PHE A 552 -6.05 -10.40 52.91
C PHE A 552 -7.00 -10.22 51.72
N PHE A 553 -6.56 -10.27 50.45
CA PHE A 553 -7.45 -9.93 49.32
C PHE A 553 -7.38 -10.89 48.11
N VAL A 554 -7.17 -12.19 48.36
CA VAL A 554 -7.31 -13.23 47.31
C VAL A 554 -8.78 -13.53 46.99
N ALA A 555 -9.74 -13.10 47.82
CA ALA A 555 -11.17 -13.35 47.59
C ALA A 555 -11.83 -12.33 46.62
N ASN A 556 -11.42 -11.06 46.61
CA ASN A 556 -12.11 -10.03 45.81
C ASN A 556 -11.51 -9.81 44.41
N PHE A 557 -10.35 -10.41 44.10
CA PHE A 557 -9.79 -10.35 42.74
C PHE A 557 -10.50 -11.32 41.80
N ASP A 558 -10.95 -12.47 42.32
CA ASP A 558 -11.85 -13.38 41.60
C ASP A 558 -13.23 -12.76 41.45
N GLU A 559 -13.79 -12.08 42.45
CA GLU A 559 -15.07 -11.35 42.30
C GLU A 559 -14.99 -10.20 41.28
N ALA A 560 -13.88 -9.44 41.23
CA ALA A 560 -13.72 -8.36 40.24
C ALA A 560 -13.49 -8.91 38.82
N LEU A 561 -12.80 -10.05 38.67
CA LEU A 561 -12.66 -10.73 37.38
C LEU A 561 -13.95 -11.44 36.96
N GLU A 562 -14.73 -11.98 37.90
CA GLU A 562 -16.08 -12.53 37.67
C GLU A 562 -17.08 -11.43 37.35
N GLU A 563 -17.00 -10.26 38.01
CA GLU A 563 -17.78 -9.07 37.64
C GLU A 563 -17.40 -8.61 36.23
N ILE A 564 -16.11 -8.43 35.93
CA ILE A 564 -15.63 -8.05 34.60
C ILE A 564 -16.03 -9.10 33.53
N ALA A 565 -15.98 -10.40 33.85
CA ALA A 565 -16.44 -11.47 32.97
C ALA A 565 -17.98 -11.48 32.81
N SER A 566 -18.73 -11.06 33.83
CA SER A 566 -20.18 -10.90 33.76
C SER A 566 -20.63 -9.64 33.01
N TYR A 567 -19.77 -8.62 32.92
CA TYR A 567 -19.99 -7.41 32.11
C TYR A 567 -19.49 -7.55 30.66
N LEU A 568 -18.64 -8.54 30.37
CA LEU A 568 -18.10 -8.87 29.04
C LEU A 568 -18.89 -9.97 28.30
N LEU A 569 -19.82 -10.66 28.98
CA LEU A 569 -20.89 -11.49 28.41
C LEU A 569 -22.20 -10.69 28.36
#